data_AF-A0A967LUD1-F1
#
_entry.id   AF-A0A967LUD1-F1
#
_cell.length_a   1.000
_cell.length_b   1.000
_cell.length_c   1.000
_cell.angle_alpha   90.00
_cell.angle_beta   90.00
_cell.angle_gamma   90.00
#
_symmetry.space_group_name_H-M   'P 1'
#
loop_
_entity.id
_entity.type
_entity.pdbx_description
1 polymer ?
#
loop_
_entity_poly.entity_id
_entity_poly.type
_entity_poly.pdbx_seq_one_letter_code
_entity_poly.pdbx_strand_id
1 'polypeptide(L)'
;LVWWASRRLTRPLIELAEAADAVSAGDYRRRVDVEGEDEVGRLANAFNGMSEQVARSEAALSARLEEARRLAARLAEARRAADQARQEAEVANQAKADVLA
;
A
#
# COMPACT_ATOMS: atom_id res chain seq x y z
N LEU A 1 1.77 -24.25 -40.11
CA LEU A 1 0.61 -24.09 -39.19
C LEU A 1 1.02 -24.10 -37.72
N VAL A 2 1.80 -25.07 -37.25
CA VAL A 2 2.28 -25.15 -35.84
C VAL A 2 3.00 -23.86 -35.36
N TRP A 3 3.83 -23.25 -36.20
CA TRP A 3 4.53 -22.01 -35.85
C TRP A 3 3.60 -20.80 -35.66
N TRP A 4 2.46 -20.78 -36.37
CA TRP A 4 1.47 -19.69 -36.28
C TRP A 4 0.59 -19.86 -35.02
N ALA A 5 0.16 -21.09 -34.73
CA ALA A 5 -0.56 -21.43 -33.49
C ALA A 5 0.32 -21.20 -32.24
N SER A 6 1.61 -21.53 -32.32
CA SER A 6 2.56 -21.30 -31.23
C SER A 6 2.76 -19.80 -30.92
N ARG A 7 2.80 -18.93 -31.96
CA ARG A 7 2.91 -17.48 -31.78
C ARG A 7 1.64 -16.82 -31.26
N ARG A 8 0.46 -17.28 -31.66
CA ARG A 8 -0.82 -16.66 -31.27
C ARG A 8 -1.46 -17.22 -29.99
N LEU A 9 -1.01 -18.37 -29.50
CA LEU A 9 -1.58 -18.99 -28.30
C LEU A 9 -0.50 -19.33 -27.27
N THR A 10 0.49 -20.15 -27.66
CA THR A 10 1.45 -20.69 -26.69
C THR A 10 2.34 -19.61 -26.07
N ARG A 11 2.87 -18.70 -26.89
CA ARG A 11 3.78 -17.66 -26.40
C ARG A 11 3.10 -16.67 -25.43
N PRO A 12 1.95 -16.05 -25.77
CA PRO A 12 1.28 -15.14 -24.84
C PRO A 12 0.84 -15.81 -23.52
N LEU A 13 0.49 -17.11 -23.56
CA LEU A 13 0.13 -17.84 -22.34
C LEU A 13 1.33 -18.07 -21.40
N ILE A 14 2.52 -18.31 -21.96
CA ILE A 14 3.75 -18.41 -21.17
C ILE A 14 4.08 -17.05 -20.55
N GLU A 15 3.98 -15.96 -21.33
CA GLU A 15 4.23 -14.60 -20.83
C GLU A 15 3.23 -14.20 -19.72
N LEU A 16 1.97 -14.63 -19.83
CA LEU A 16 0.96 -14.49 -18.77
C LEU A 16 1.33 -15.24 -17.50
N ALA A 17 1.79 -16.48 -17.61
CA ALA A 17 2.20 -17.29 -16.47
C ALA A 17 3.39 -16.65 -15.74
N GLU A 18 4.43 -16.24 -16.48
CA GLU A 18 5.59 -15.55 -15.93
C GLU A 18 5.20 -14.23 -15.24
N ALA A 19 4.28 -13.47 -15.84
CA ALA A 19 3.80 -12.23 -15.23
C ALA A 19 2.97 -12.49 -13.97
N ALA A 20 2.17 -13.55 -13.94
CA ALA A 20 1.42 -13.96 -12.76
C ALA A 20 2.35 -14.37 -11.61
N ASP A 21 3.42 -15.10 -11.91
CA ASP A 21 4.44 -15.45 -10.93
C ASP A 21 5.12 -14.19 -10.37
N ALA A 22 5.47 -13.23 -11.22
CA ALA A 22 6.04 -11.94 -10.80
C ALA A 22 5.09 -11.14 -9.89
N VAL A 23 3.80 -11.08 -10.25
CA VAL A 23 2.75 -10.44 -9.42
C VAL A 23 2.60 -11.15 -8.08
N SER A 24 2.64 -12.49 -8.05
CA SER A 24 2.57 -13.25 -6.80
C SER A 24 3.75 -12.98 -5.86
N ALA A 25 4.92 -12.67 -6.44
CA ALA A 25 6.12 -12.25 -5.73
C ALA A 25 6.14 -10.76 -5.35
N GLY A 26 5.10 -9.99 -5.72
CA GLY A 26 4.96 -8.58 -5.39
C GLY A 26 5.45 -7.59 -6.46
N ASP A 27 5.94 -8.06 -7.62
CA ASP A 27 6.28 -7.16 -8.74
C ASP A 27 5.05 -6.86 -9.61
N TYR A 28 4.22 -5.93 -9.14
CA TYR A 28 3.01 -5.50 -9.84
C TYR A 28 3.26 -4.59 -11.04
N ARG A 29 4.51 -4.36 -11.44
CA ARG A 29 4.85 -3.52 -12.60
C ARG A 29 4.96 -4.33 -13.88
N ARG A 30 5.08 -5.66 -13.78
CA ARG A 30 5.12 -6.53 -14.95
C ARG A 30 3.81 -6.41 -15.72
N ARG A 31 3.91 -6.27 -17.04
CA ARG A 31 2.78 -6.23 -17.96
C ARG A 31 2.98 -7.29 -19.03
N VAL A 32 1.88 -7.88 -19.47
CA VAL A 32 1.84 -8.80 -20.61
C VAL A 32 1.53 -7.97 -21.84
N ASP A 33 2.22 -8.24 -22.95
CA ASP A 33 1.91 -7.58 -24.22
C ASP A 33 0.55 -8.07 -24.75
N VAL A 34 -0.22 -7.15 -25.32
CA VAL A 34 -1.58 -7.44 -25.77
C VAL A 34 -1.55 -7.58 -27.28
N GLU A 35 -1.40 -8.82 -27.75
CA GLU A 35 -1.47 -9.15 -29.17
C GLU A 35 -2.86 -9.68 -29.54
N GLY A 36 -3.54 -9.01 -30.47
CA GLY A 36 -4.83 -9.47 -31.04
C GLY A 36 -6.06 -9.17 -30.18
N GLU A 37 -7.24 -9.44 -30.76
CA GLU A 37 -8.56 -9.16 -30.16
C GLU A 37 -9.32 -10.43 -29.74
N ASP A 38 -8.64 -11.57 -29.71
CA ASP A 38 -9.20 -12.86 -29.33
C ASP A 38 -9.27 -13.05 -27.81
N GLU A 39 -9.66 -14.25 -27.38
CA GLU A 39 -9.75 -14.64 -25.97
C GLU A 39 -8.47 -14.38 -25.18
N VAL A 40 -7.30 -14.54 -25.82
CA VAL A 40 -5.99 -14.38 -25.18
C VAL A 40 -5.68 -12.90 -24.99
N GLY A 41 -5.95 -12.07 -26.00
CA GLY A 41 -5.84 -10.61 -25.88
C GLY A 41 -6.77 -10.05 -24.79
N ARG A 42 -8.01 -10.56 -24.69
CA ARG A 42 -8.94 -10.19 -23.60
C ARG A 42 -8.42 -10.59 -22.22
N LEU A 43 -7.83 -11.78 -22.09
CA LEU A 43 -7.24 -12.26 -20.84
C LEU A 43 -6.02 -11.41 -20.42
N ALA A 44 -5.13 -11.09 -21.36
CA ALA A 44 -3.96 -10.24 -21.10
C ALA A 44 -4.39 -8.84 -20.62
N ASN A 45 -5.40 -8.24 -21.24
CA ASN A 45 -5.98 -6.98 -20.78
C ASN A 45 -6.54 -7.08 -19.35
N ALA A 46 -7.35 -8.11 -19.07
CA ALA A 46 -7.92 -8.31 -17.74
C ALA A 46 -6.82 -8.52 -16.68
N PHE A 47 -5.79 -9.29 -17.00
CA PHE A 47 -4.64 -9.52 -16.12
C PHE A 47 -3.87 -8.22 -15.83
N ASN A 48 -3.60 -7.42 -16.87
CA ASN A 48 -2.90 -6.13 -16.72
C ASN A 48 -3.72 -5.18 -15.84
N GLY A 49 -5.04 -5.09 -16.04
CA GLY A 49 -5.94 -4.27 -15.23
C GLY A 49 -6.01 -4.72 -13.77
N MET A 50 -6.08 -6.03 -13.51
CA MET A 50 -6.01 -6.60 -12.16
C MET A 50 -4.68 -6.26 -11.49
N SER A 51 -3.55 -6.48 -12.17
CA SER A 51 -2.21 -6.22 -11.64
C SER A 51 -2.02 -4.74 -11.29
N GLU A 52 -2.55 -3.84 -12.13
CA GLU A 52 -2.54 -2.41 -11.84
C GLU A 52 -3.40 -2.04 -10.64
N GLN A 53 -4.58 -2.65 -10.48
CA GLN A 53 -5.43 -2.44 -9.31
C GLN A 53 -4.77 -2.90 -8.02
N VAL A 54 -4.06 -4.04 -8.05
CA VAL A 54 -3.29 -4.52 -6.90
C VAL A 54 -2.16 -3.55 -6.56
N ALA A 55 -1.41 -3.07 -7.56
CA ALA A 55 -0.36 -2.08 -7.37
C ALA A 55 -0.88 -0.80 -6.69
N ARG A 56 -2.02 -0.28 -7.18
CA ARG A 56 -2.67 0.90 -6.58
C ARG A 56 -3.12 0.65 -5.15
N SER A 57 -3.66 -0.53 -4.85
CA SER A 57 -4.11 -0.89 -3.51
C SER A 57 -2.93 -0.99 -2.53
N GLU A 58 -1.80 -1.55 -2.96
CA GLU A 58 -0.59 -1.65 -2.15
C GLU A 58 -0.06 -0.25 -1.84
N ALA A 59 0.10 0.60 -2.85
CA ALA A 59 0.53 1.98 -2.66
C ALA A 59 -0.38 2.77 -1.71
N ALA A 60 -1.71 2.59 -1.83
CA ALA A 60 -2.67 3.24 -0.95
C ALA A 60 -2.59 2.72 0.50
N LEU A 61 -2.37 1.42 0.70
CA LEU A 61 -2.18 0.84 2.03
C LEU A 61 -0.90 1.38 2.67
N SER A 62 0.20 1.40 1.93
CA SER A 62 1.48 1.95 2.37
C SER A 62 1.37 3.43 2.76
N ALA A 63 0.65 4.24 1.98
CA ALA A 63 0.39 5.65 2.32
C ALA A 63 -0.44 5.80 3.62
N ARG A 64 -1.48 4.97 3.79
CA ARG A 64 -2.32 4.98 5.01
C ARG A 64 -1.55 4.57 6.26
N LEU A 65 -0.64 3.60 6.14
CA LEU A 65 0.22 3.18 7.25
C LEU A 65 1.16 4.30 7.69
N GLU A 66 1.76 5.02 6.73
CA GLU A 66 2.60 6.18 7.02
C GLU A 66 1.81 7.32 7.67
N GLU A 67 0.59 7.59 7.21
CA GLU A 67 -0.29 8.57 7.84
C GLU A 67 -0.67 8.18 9.27
N ALA A 68 -1.07 6.92 9.49
CA ALA A 68 -1.41 6.41 10.82
C ALA A 68 -0.22 6.51 11.79
N ARG A 69 1.00 6.20 11.33
CA ARG A 69 2.24 6.36 12.11
C ARG A 69 2.48 7.81 12.51
N ARG A 70 2.30 8.74 11.57
CA ARG A 70 2.45 10.19 11.84
C ARG A 70 1.43 10.68 12.86
N LEU A 71 0.17 10.27 12.74
CA LEU A 71 -0.88 10.63 13.68
C LEU A 71 -0.60 10.05 15.08
N ALA A 72 -0.19 8.78 15.17
CA ALA A 72 0.18 8.17 16.43
C ALA A 72 1.33 8.90 17.13
N ALA A 73 2.36 9.32 16.37
CA ALA A 73 3.48 10.10 16.90
C ALA A 73 3.01 11.46 17.46
N ARG A 74 2.16 12.18 16.73
CA ARG A 74 1.59 13.47 17.18
C ARG A 74 0.73 13.31 18.43
N LEU A 75 -0.10 12.26 18.51
CA LEU A 75 -0.91 11.99 19.69
C LEU A 75 -0.05 11.67 20.91
N ALA A 76 1.03 10.89 20.73
CA ALA A 76 1.97 10.60 21.80
C ALA A 76 2.66 11.86 22.32
N GLU A 77 3.05 12.76 21.43
CA GLU A 77 3.65 14.05 21.79
C GLU A 77 2.66 14.97 22.52
N ALA A 78 1.45 15.14 21.98
CA ALA A 78 0.40 15.94 22.61
C ALA A 78 0.04 15.43 24.01
N ARG A 79 -0.02 14.10 24.19
CA ARG A 79 -0.29 13.50 25.50
C ARG A 79 0.82 13.81 26.51
N ARG A 80 2.09 13.72 26.11
CA ARG A 80 3.22 14.07 26.99
C ARG A 80 3.17 15.53 27.41
N ALA A 81 2.89 16.44 26.47
CA ALA A 81 2.76 17.87 26.77
C ALA A 81 1.60 18.14 27.73
N ALA A 82 0.46 17.46 27.56
CA ALA A 82 -0.68 17.58 28.46
C ALA A 82 -0.37 17.04 29.88
N ASP A 83 0.31 15.90 29.97
CA ASP A 83 0.71 15.32 31.26
C ASP A 83 1.70 16.24 31.99
N GLN A 84 2.64 16.87 31.28
CA GLN A 84 3.56 17.86 31.82
C GLN A 84 2.83 19.11 32.33
N ALA A 85 1.96 19.71 31.51
CA ALA A 85 1.20 20.89 31.89
C ALA A 85 0.30 20.62 33.12
N ARG A 86 -0.26 19.42 33.22
CA ARG A 86 -1.04 18.99 34.38
C ARG A 86 -0.18 18.89 35.64
N GLN A 87 0.99 18.27 35.56
CA GLN A 87 1.93 18.18 36.69
C GLN A 87 2.37 19.56 37.17
N GLU A 88 2.71 20.46 36.24
CA GLU A 88 3.08 21.85 36.56
C GLU A 88 1.94 22.59 37.27
N ALA A 89 0.70 22.43 36.80
CA ALA A 89 -0.47 23.04 37.43
C ALA A 89 -0.74 22.46 38.84
N GLU A 90 -0.57 21.16 39.03
CA GLU A 90 -0.73 20.50 40.33
C GLU A 90 0.33 21.00 41.34
N VAL A 91 1.60 21.09 40.92
CA VAL A 91 2.69 21.64 41.74
C VAL A 91 2.46 23.11 42.08
N ALA A 92 2.05 23.93 41.11
CA ALA A 92 1.77 25.35 41.34
C ALA A 92 0.62 25.56 42.33
N ASN A 93 -0.43 24.74 42.23
CA ASN A 93 -1.58 24.80 43.15
C ASN A 93 -1.18 24.39 44.58
N GLN A 94 -0.35 23.36 44.73
CA GLN A 94 0.16 22.94 46.05
C GLN A 94 1.05 23.99 46.69
N ALA A 95 2.03 24.53 45.96
CA ALA A 95 2.92 25.57 46.46
C ALA A 95 2.14 26.83 46.93
N LYS A 96 1.08 27.18 46.20
CA LYS A 96 0.20 28.29 46.59
C LYS A 96 -0.60 28.00 47.87
N ALA A 97 -1.01 26.76 48.10
CA ALA A 97 -1.70 26.36 49.33
C ALA A 97 -0.76 26.42 50.54
N ASP A 98 0.48 25.93 50.40
CA ASP A 98 1.48 25.92 51.48
C ASP A 98 1.90 27.33 51.93
N VAL A 99 1.93 28.31 51.01
CA VAL A 99 2.27 29.71 51.34
C VAL A 99 1.14 30.44 52.10
N LEU A 100 -0.10 29.98 51.95
CA LEU A 100 -1.29 30.61 52.56
C LEU A 100 -1.72 29.96 53.89
N ALA A 101 -1.13 28.83 54.27
CA ALA A 101 -1.37 28.12 55.52
C ALA A 101 -0.42 28.61 56.63
#